data_AF-A0A3D8RT24-F1
#
_entry.id   AF-A0A3D8RT24-F1
#
_cell.length_a   1.000
_cell.length_b   1.000
_cell.length_c   1.000
_cell.angle_alpha   90.00
_cell.angle_beta   90.00
_cell.angle_gamma   90.00
#
_symmetry.space_group_name_H-M   'P 1'
#
loop_
_entity.id
_entity.type
_entity.pdbx_description
1 polymer ?
#
loop_
_entity_poly.entity_id
_entity_poly.type
_entity_poly.pdbx_seq_one_letter_code
_entity_poly.pdbx_strand_id
1 'polypeptide(L)'
;MASSTSTPTLKGVTITEPSSSNTTSATSTTSTTEKSPWDAATSQKFESKLPGEYFDPCQEAANRSLKCLHRNAGDKEMCSDYFQ
;
A
#
# COMPACT_ATOMS: atom_id res chain seq x y z
N MET A 1 38.54 -37.36 6.76
CA MET A 1 39.00 -35.96 6.72
C MET A 1 37.78 -35.10 6.99
N ALA A 2 37.76 -34.43 8.14
CA ALA A 2 36.65 -33.61 8.60
C ALA A 2 36.80 -32.19 8.02
N SER A 3 35.82 -31.73 7.24
CA SER A 3 35.80 -30.36 6.72
C SER A 3 34.44 -29.73 7.03
N SER A 4 34.42 -29.12 8.21
CA SER A 4 33.77 -27.86 8.60
C SER A 4 32.59 -27.37 7.74
N THR A 5 31.39 -27.54 8.28
CA THR A 5 30.20 -26.75 7.95
C THR A 5 30.35 -25.33 8.47
N SER A 6 30.48 -24.35 7.56
CA SER A 6 30.38 -22.93 7.87
C SER A 6 28.96 -22.44 7.58
N THR A 7 28.19 -22.18 8.63
CA THR A 7 26.88 -21.54 8.55
C THR A 7 27.05 -20.02 8.48
N PRO A 8 26.53 -19.31 7.48
CA PRO A 8 26.48 -17.85 7.54
C PRO A 8 25.29 -17.40 8.39
N THR A 9 25.61 -16.69 9.48
CA THR A 9 24.66 -15.92 10.29
C THR A 9 24.01 -14.83 9.43
N LEU A 10 22.71 -14.94 9.16
CA LEU A 10 21.93 -13.83 8.59
C LEU A 10 21.69 -12.78 9.68
N LYS A 11 22.49 -11.71 9.63
CA LYS A 11 22.22 -10.48 10.39
C LYS A 11 20.89 -9.90 9.92
N GLY A 12 20.03 -9.59 10.89
CA GLY A 12 18.68 -9.08 10.68
C GLY A 12 18.67 -7.89 9.73
N VAL A 13 17.89 -8.04 8.66
CA VAL A 13 17.37 -6.92 7.88
C VAL A 13 16.38 -6.20 8.80
N THR A 14 16.77 -5.06 9.32
CA THR A 14 15.81 -4.08 9.81
C THR A 14 15.00 -3.63 8.61
N ILE A 15 13.73 -4.03 8.54
CA ILE A 15 12.77 -3.48 7.59
C ILE A 15 12.62 -2.01 7.95
N THR A 16 13.36 -1.14 7.27
CA THR A 16 13.03 0.27 7.22
C THR A 16 11.69 0.36 6.48
N GLU A 17 10.65 0.83 7.17
CA GLU A 17 9.42 1.26 6.51
C GLU A 17 9.79 2.17 5.32
N PRO A 18 9.33 1.90 4.09
CA PRO A 18 9.30 2.95 3.11
C PRO A 18 8.28 3.97 3.61
N SER A 19 8.80 5.10 4.10
CA SER A 19 8.06 6.35 4.17
C SER A 19 7.45 6.59 2.79
N SER A 20 6.16 6.30 2.65
CA SER A 20 5.39 6.57 1.44
C SER A 20 4.43 7.72 1.75
N SER A 21 4.99 8.85 2.15
CA SER A 21 4.31 10.13 2.06
C SER A 21 4.37 10.58 0.60
N ASN A 22 3.27 10.39 -0.14
CA ASN A 22 2.91 11.33 -1.20
C ASN A 22 1.39 11.42 -1.27
N THR A 23 0.88 12.36 -0.47
CA THR A 23 -0.47 12.91 -0.58
C THR A 23 -0.55 13.71 -1.88
N THR A 24 -1.24 13.17 -2.87
CA THR A 24 -1.82 13.99 -3.93
C THR A 24 -3.20 13.40 -4.25
N SER A 25 -4.17 13.81 -3.43
CA SER A 25 -5.60 13.61 -3.71
C SER A 25 -5.93 14.33 -5.00
N ALA A 26 -6.23 13.56 -6.05
CA ALA A 26 -6.87 14.08 -7.24
C ALA A 26 -8.30 14.52 -6.87
N THR A 27 -8.49 15.83 -6.74
CA THR A 27 -9.77 16.50 -6.64
C THR A 27 -10.59 16.24 -7.91
N SER A 28 -11.66 15.45 -7.82
CA SER A 28 -12.70 15.38 -8.84
C SER A 28 -13.87 16.27 -8.41
N THR A 29 -14.01 17.41 -9.07
CA THR A 29 -15.07 18.41 -8.86
C THR A 29 -16.36 17.96 -9.54
N THR A 30 -17.40 17.69 -8.75
CA THR A 30 -18.81 17.90 -9.14
C THR A 30 -19.57 18.49 -7.96
N SER A 31 -20.00 19.73 -8.17
CA SER A 31 -20.59 20.66 -7.21
C SER A 31 -21.97 20.22 -6.69
N THR A 32 -22.09 19.98 -5.38
CA THR A 32 -23.31 20.25 -4.59
C THR A 32 -22.91 20.45 -3.11
N THR A 33 -23.04 21.70 -2.64
CA THR A 33 -22.97 22.17 -1.24
C THR A 33 -21.80 21.64 -0.41
N GLU A 34 -20.80 22.51 -0.22
CA GLU A 34 -19.58 22.45 0.62
C GLU A 34 -19.76 21.89 2.05
N LYS A 35 -20.20 20.64 2.21
CA LYS A 35 -20.06 19.92 3.47
C LYS A 35 -18.74 19.17 3.40
N SER A 36 -17.80 19.55 4.28
CA SER A 36 -16.58 18.79 4.48
C SER A 36 -16.93 17.29 4.52
N PRO A 37 -16.29 16.45 3.68
CA PRO A 37 -16.54 15.00 3.69
C PRO A 37 -16.22 14.37 5.06
N TRP A 38 -15.52 15.12 5.92
CA TRP A 38 -15.30 14.80 7.32
C TRP A 38 -16.22 15.64 8.22
N ASP A 39 -17.31 15.03 8.71
CA ASP A 39 -18.21 15.59 9.72
C ASP A 39 -18.23 14.73 11.00
N ALA A 40 -18.83 15.23 12.09
CA ALA A 40 -18.82 14.55 13.39
C ALA A 40 -19.42 13.13 13.34
N ALA A 41 -20.47 12.93 12.53
CA ALA A 41 -21.08 11.63 12.33
C ALA A 41 -20.15 10.67 11.57
N THR A 42 -19.38 11.18 10.60
CA THR A 42 -18.37 10.40 9.88
C THR A 42 -17.22 10.01 10.81
N SER A 43 -16.69 10.93 11.62
CA SER A 43 -15.64 10.61 12.62
C SER A 43 -16.08 9.50 13.57
N GLN A 44 -17.29 9.61 14.12
CA GLN A 44 -17.82 8.61 15.05
C GLN A 44 -17.93 7.21 14.41
N LYS A 45 -18.36 7.12 13.15
CA LYS A 45 -18.39 5.85 12.42
C LYS A 45 -16.98 5.26 12.25
N PHE A 46 -16.00 6.10 11.90
CA PHE A 46 -14.62 5.65 11.73
C PHE A 46 -13.97 5.20 13.05
N GLU A 47 -14.32 5.81 14.17
CA GLU A 47 -13.82 5.43 15.50
C GLU A 47 -14.47 4.14 16.02
N SER A 48 -15.74 3.89 15.70
CA SER A 48 -16.48 2.70 16.14
C SER A 48 -16.20 1.41 15.34
N LYS A 49 -15.37 1.52 14.29
CA LYS A 49 -15.13 0.43 13.34
C LYS A 49 -14.35 -0.74 13.96
N LEU A 50 -14.64 -1.95 13.49
CA LEU A 50 -13.82 -3.13 13.76
C LEU A 50 -12.50 -3.12 12.95
N PRO A 51 -11.39 -3.67 13.50
CA PRO A 51 -10.15 -3.82 12.74
C PRO A 51 -10.39 -4.49 11.37
N GLY A 52 -10.00 -3.80 10.28
CA GLY A 52 -10.14 -4.31 8.90
C GLY A 52 -11.45 -4.00 8.16
N GLU A 53 -12.46 -3.39 8.80
CA GLU A 53 -13.77 -3.11 8.17
C GLU A 53 -13.73 -2.13 6.98
N TYR A 54 -12.85 -1.12 7.02
CA TYR A 54 -12.52 -0.30 5.84
C TYR A 54 -11.27 -0.84 5.21
N PHE A 55 -11.41 -1.13 3.93
CA PHE A 55 -10.38 -1.59 3.03
C PHE A 55 -9.60 -0.39 2.49
N ASP A 56 -8.28 -0.53 2.38
CA ASP A 56 -7.49 0.48 1.67
C ASP A 56 -7.72 0.30 0.15
N PRO A 57 -8.29 1.31 -0.53
CA PRO A 57 -8.59 1.22 -1.97
C PRO A 57 -7.34 1.00 -2.83
N CYS A 58 -6.14 1.32 -2.33
CA CYS A 58 -4.88 1.11 -3.03
C CYS A 58 -4.26 -0.28 -2.75
N GLN A 59 -4.58 -0.89 -1.61
CA GLN A 59 -3.88 -2.09 -1.13
C GLN A 59 -3.99 -3.27 -2.11
N GLU A 60 -5.15 -3.46 -2.73
CA GLU A 60 -5.30 -4.56 -3.71
C GLU A 60 -4.57 -4.27 -5.03
N ALA A 61 -4.68 -3.04 -5.52
CA ALA A 61 -3.99 -2.58 -6.73
C ALA A 61 -2.47 -2.65 -6.57
N ALA A 62 -1.93 -2.20 -5.43
CA ALA A 62 -0.52 -2.29 -5.08
C ALA A 62 -0.03 -3.74 -5.04
N ASN A 63 -0.80 -4.65 -4.44
CA ASN A 63 -0.45 -6.07 -4.40
C ASN A 63 -0.42 -6.71 -5.80
N ARG A 64 -1.34 -6.31 -6.68
CA ARG A 64 -1.39 -6.80 -8.07
C ARG A 64 -0.24 -6.24 -8.91
N SER A 65 0.05 -4.94 -8.79
CA SER A 65 1.15 -4.31 -9.51
C SER A 65 2.50 -4.89 -9.10
N LEU A 66 2.74 -5.13 -7.81
CA LEU A 66 3.97 -5.75 -7.31
C LEU A 66 4.18 -7.16 -7.87
N LYS A 67 3.12 -7.98 -7.90
CA LYS A 67 3.16 -9.32 -8.50
C LYS A 67 3.48 -9.28 -9.99
N CYS A 68 2.93 -8.31 -10.72
CA CYS A 68 3.22 -8.13 -12.14
C CYS A 68 4.69 -7.73 -12.35
N LEU A 69 5.22 -6.79 -11.56
CA LEU A 69 6.62 -6.39 -11.63
C LEU A 69 7.58 -7.56 -11.36
N HIS A 70 7.29 -8.40 -10.37
CA HIS A 70 8.10 -9.59 -10.08
C HIS A 70 8.17 -10.58 -11.26
N ARG A 71 7.13 -10.63 -12.10
CA ARG A 71 7.06 -11.53 -13.27
C ARG A 71 7.70 -10.93 -14.52
N ASN A 72 7.77 -9.60 -14.60
CA ASN A 72 8.25 -8.86 -15.78
C ASN A 72 9.57 -8.12 -15.52
N ALA A 73 10.40 -8.61 -14.57
CA ALA A 73 11.69 -8.00 -14.23
C ALA A 73 11.62 -6.50 -13.89
N GLY A 74 10.48 -6.05 -13.36
CA GLY A 74 10.24 -4.64 -13.03
C GLY A 74 9.76 -3.76 -14.17
N ASP A 75 9.42 -4.31 -15.33
CA ASP A 75 8.85 -3.55 -16.45
C ASP A 75 7.43 -3.04 -16.09
N LYS A 76 7.29 -1.72 -16.02
CA LYS A 76 6.04 -1.03 -15.67
C LYS A 76 5.06 -0.95 -16.83
N GLU A 77 5.53 -0.92 -18.07
CA GLU A 77 4.66 -0.80 -19.25
C GLU A 77 3.76 -2.04 -19.38
N MET A 78 4.34 -3.21 -19.06
CA MET A 78 3.64 -4.51 -19.00
C MET A 78 2.61 -4.61 -17.86
N CYS A 79 2.62 -3.65 -16.92
CA CYS A 79 1.81 -3.66 -15.70
C CYS A 79 0.93 -2.40 -15.57
N SER A 80 0.81 -1.61 -16.64
CA SER A 80 0.13 -0.30 -16.67
C SER A 80 -1.33 -0.35 -16.19
N ASP A 81 -2.02 -1.47 -16.44
CA ASP A 81 -3.39 -1.71 -15.96
C ASP A 81 -3.55 -1.68 -14.44
N TYR A 82 -2.47 -1.89 -13.68
CA TYR A 82 -2.49 -1.92 -12.21
C TYR A 82 -2.12 -0.59 -11.54
N PHE A 83 -1.78 0.45 -12.32
CA PHE A 83 -1.33 1.76 -11.82
C PHE A 83 -2.33 2.90 -12.14
N GLN A 84 -3.60 2.56 -12.34
CA GLN A 84 -4.67 3.53 -12.60
C GLN A 84 -5.25 4.10 -11.30
#